data_AF-A0AA43XIB8-F1
#
_entry.id   AF-A0AA43XIB8-F1
#
_cell.length_a   1.000
_cell.length_b   1.000
_cell.length_c   1.000
_cell.angle_alpha   90.00
_cell.angle_beta   90.00
_cell.angle_gamma   90.00
#
_symmetry.space_group_name_H-M   'P 1'
#
loop_
_entity.id
_entity.type
_entity.pdbx_description
1 polymer ?
#
loop_
_entity_poly.entity_id
_entity_poly.type
_entity_poly.pdbx_seq_one_letter_code
_entity_poly.pdbx_strand_id
1 'polypeptide(L)'
;MSADNFTRSRRLRRTSNIRKMVSETKVTAEDLIYPIFVTQGKGIKKEIPNMPGQFHYSVDQLGEAIEEVVSLGIPAVMVFGIPKTKDFNGSGADDADGIVQQGVREIKKKFPDLTVITDVCMCQYTTDGHCGLVVDGEVVNDPSLERLGSIAFSHAEAGADMVAPSDMMDGRVLRIRRELDQADYQNVAIMSYSVKYASSFYAPFRGAVNSAPSFGDRKTYQMDPRNRLEAKRQAAIDLDEGADILMVKPALAYLDIIREVKGDAPLAAYHVSGEYAMFKLAAKNGLIDETEGMVEILTSIKRAGADLILTYFAKDMAKHLHY
;
A
#
# COMPACT_ATOMS: atom_id res chain seq x y z
N MET A 1 48.67 -36.79 -7.84
CA MET A 1 48.65 -35.38 -8.30
C MET A 1 47.29 -34.80 -7.96
N SER A 2 47.30 -33.62 -7.34
CA SER A 2 46.21 -32.87 -6.69
C SER A 2 44.82 -33.04 -7.33
N ALA A 3 43.87 -33.61 -6.57
CA ALA A 3 42.44 -33.47 -6.86
C ALA A 3 42.00 -32.11 -6.31
N ASP A 4 41.77 -31.14 -7.19
CA ASP A 4 41.35 -29.80 -6.80
C ASP A 4 39.98 -29.83 -6.08
N ASN A 5 40.01 -29.67 -4.75
CA ASN A 5 38.87 -29.62 -3.85
C ASN A 5 38.21 -28.23 -3.85
N PHE A 6 37.39 -27.90 -4.85
CA PHE A 6 36.55 -26.70 -4.77
C PHE A 6 35.15 -26.84 -5.37
N THR A 7 34.20 -26.13 -4.76
CA THR A 7 32.79 -26.07 -5.16
C THR A 7 32.59 -25.19 -6.40
N ARG A 8 31.91 -25.71 -7.42
CA ARG A 8 31.62 -24.98 -8.68
C ARG A 8 30.15 -24.54 -8.75
N SER A 9 29.82 -23.44 -8.08
CA SER A 9 28.46 -22.88 -8.06
C SER A 9 27.93 -22.46 -9.43
N ARG A 10 28.81 -22.13 -10.40
CA ARG A 10 28.43 -21.81 -11.80
C ARG A 10 27.70 -22.96 -12.52
N ARG A 11 27.80 -24.21 -12.04
CA ARG A 11 27.05 -25.35 -12.62
C ARG A 11 25.53 -25.09 -12.61
N LEU A 12 25.02 -24.48 -11.52
CA LEU A 12 23.61 -24.11 -11.38
C LEU A 12 23.23 -22.83 -12.16
N ARG A 13 24.21 -22.16 -12.76
CA ARG A 13 24.03 -20.89 -13.49
C ARG A 13 24.27 -21.03 -15.00
N ARG A 14 24.59 -22.24 -15.45
CA ARG A 14 25.09 -22.53 -16.81
C ARG A 14 24.05 -22.29 -17.90
N THR A 15 22.79 -22.61 -17.64
CA THR A 15 21.70 -22.47 -18.62
C THR A 15 20.51 -21.77 -17.96
N SER A 16 19.68 -21.12 -18.79
CA SER A 16 18.42 -20.51 -18.35
C SER A 16 17.51 -21.54 -17.66
N ASN A 17 17.40 -22.75 -18.21
CA ASN A 17 16.56 -23.81 -17.62
C ASN A 17 17.03 -24.22 -16.22
N ILE A 18 18.35 -24.39 -16.01
CA ILE A 18 18.84 -24.74 -14.67
C ILE A 18 18.57 -23.60 -13.69
N ARG A 19 18.79 -22.34 -14.10
CA ARG A 19 18.47 -21.16 -13.26
C ARG A 19 16.99 -21.10 -12.88
N LYS A 20 16.09 -21.39 -13.82
CA LYS A 20 14.63 -21.48 -13.58
C LYS A 20 14.26 -22.61 -12.61
N MET A 21 14.95 -23.75 -12.67
CA MET A 21 14.68 -24.89 -11.77
C MET A 21 15.12 -24.62 -10.33
N VAL A 22 16.20 -23.89 -10.13
CA VAL A 22 16.78 -23.66 -8.79
C VAL A 22 16.46 -22.28 -8.20
N SER A 23 15.64 -21.47 -8.88
CA SER A 23 15.23 -20.16 -8.38
C SER A 23 14.40 -20.31 -7.11
N GLU A 24 14.83 -19.67 -6.03
CA GLU A 24 14.15 -19.71 -4.73
C GLU A 24 12.91 -18.81 -4.68
N THR A 25 12.88 -17.76 -5.51
CA THR A 25 11.85 -16.73 -5.48
C THR A 25 11.22 -16.58 -6.85
N LYS A 26 9.89 -16.48 -6.88
CA LYS A 26 9.10 -16.16 -8.06
C LYS A 26 8.10 -15.07 -7.67
N VAL A 27 7.87 -14.15 -8.58
CA VAL A 27 6.83 -13.14 -8.46
C VAL A 27 5.74 -13.49 -9.47
N THR A 28 4.50 -13.40 -9.03
CA THR A 28 3.29 -13.72 -9.80
C THR A 28 2.32 -12.53 -9.73
N ALA A 29 1.30 -12.52 -10.58
CA ALA A 29 0.25 -11.50 -10.51
C ALA A 29 -0.52 -11.55 -9.17
N GLU A 30 -0.61 -12.73 -8.54
CA GLU A 30 -1.27 -12.95 -7.26
C GLU A 30 -0.57 -12.25 -6.09
N ASP A 31 0.73 -11.96 -6.23
CA ASP A 31 1.50 -11.22 -5.23
C ASP A 31 1.21 -9.70 -5.29
N LEU A 32 0.51 -9.21 -6.31
CA LEU A 32 0.42 -7.77 -6.61
C LEU A 32 -0.89 -7.15 -6.11
N ILE A 33 -0.80 -5.94 -5.59
CA ILE A 33 -1.94 -5.09 -5.25
C ILE A 33 -1.79 -3.77 -6.00
N TYR A 34 -2.82 -3.36 -6.73
CA TYR A 34 -2.80 -2.14 -7.53
C TYR A 34 -3.40 -0.93 -6.80
N PRO A 35 -2.61 0.11 -6.48
CA PRO A 35 -3.12 1.37 -5.98
C PRO A 35 -3.96 2.12 -7.04
N ILE A 36 -5.15 2.59 -6.66
CA ILE A 36 -6.01 3.39 -7.52
C ILE A 36 -6.48 4.67 -6.81
N PHE A 37 -6.53 5.78 -7.54
CA PHE A 37 -6.89 7.09 -7.01
C PHE A 37 -8.27 7.52 -7.51
N VAL A 38 -9.20 7.72 -6.57
CA VAL A 38 -10.59 8.05 -6.86
C VAL A 38 -10.87 9.49 -6.48
N THR A 39 -11.45 10.27 -7.39
CA THR A 39 -11.73 11.69 -7.20
C THR A 39 -13.18 12.05 -7.50
N GLN A 40 -13.68 13.11 -6.88
CA GLN A 40 -15.04 13.60 -7.12
C GLN A 40 -15.17 14.27 -8.50
N GLY A 41 -16.31 14.07 -9.15
CA GLY A 41 -16.61 14.62 -10.47
C GLY A 41 -17.19 13.57 -11.41
N LYS A 42 -17.20 13.87 -12.71
CA LYS A 42 -17.70 12.96 -13.76
C LYS A 42 -16.82 13.03 -14.99
N GLY A 43 -16.55 11.89 -15.63
CA GLY A 43 -15.71 11.82 -16.84
C GLY A 43 -14.24 12.18 -16.62
N ILE A 44 -13.73 12.04 -15.39
CA ILE A 44 -12.35 12.39 -15.05
C ILE A 44 -11.46 11.16 -15.20
N LYS A 45 -10.49 11.24 -16.11
CA LYS A 45 -9.31 10.38 -16.20
C LYS A 45 -8.12 11.31 -16.42
N LYS A 46 -7.46 11.72 -15.33
CA LYS A 46 -6.42 12.77 -15.37
C LYS A 46 -5.09 12.20 -14.87
N GLU A 47 -4.04 12.31 -15.68
CA GLU A 47 -2.72 11.82 -15.28
C GLU A 47 -2.18 12.59 -14.06
N ILE A 48 -1.56 11.86 -13.15
CA ILE A 48 -0.98 12.38 -11.92
C ILE A 48 0.40 12.95 -12.21
N PRO A 49 0.64 14.25 -11.92
CA PRO A 49 1.96 14.84 -12.07
C PRO A 49 3.01 14.06 -11.28
N ASN A 50 4.18 13.85 -11.89
CA ASN A 50 5.31 13.11 -11.31
C ASN A 50 5.06 11.62 -11.02
N MET A 51 3.94 11.07 -11.45
CA MET A 51 3.70 9.61 -11.46
C MET A 51 3.20 9.19 -12.86
N PRO A 52 4.09 9.17 -13.87
CA PRO A 52 3.71 8.88 -15.25
C PRO A 52 2.94 7.56 -15.36
N GLY A 53 1.83 7.55 -16.10
CA GLY A 53 0.97 6.36 -16.25
C GLY A 53 0.03 6.08 -15.06
N GLN A 54 0.02 6.92 -14.02
CA GLN A 54 -0.96 6.86 -12.94
C GLN A 54 -1.98 7.99 -13.10
N PHE A 55 -3.24 7.74 -12.75
CA PHE A 55 -4.33 8.67 -13.02
C PHE A 55 -5.27 8.83 -11.83
N HIS A 56 -5.89 10.01 -11.73
CA HIS A 56 -7.11 10.26 -10.98
C HIS A 56 -8.30 9.84 -11.81
N TYR A 57 -9.19 9.04 -11.22
CA TYR A 57 -10.42 8.56 -11.85
C TYR A 57 -11.64 9.09 -11.09
N SER A 58 -12.62 9.66 -11.80
CA SER A 58 -13.96 9.75 -11.22
C SER A 58 -14.61 8.38 -11.16
N VAL A 59 -15.58 8.21 -10.27
CA VAL A 59 -16.26 6.92 -10.03
C VAL A 59 -16.77 6.28 -11.32
N ASP A 60 -17.34 7.07 -12.24
CA ASP A 60 -17.83 6.60 -13.53
C ASP A 60 -16.73 6.09 -14.49
N GLN A 61 -15.48 6.48 -14.27
CA GLN A 61 -14.31 6.07 -15.08
C GLN A 61 -13.55 4.89 -14.46
N LEU A 62 -13.93 4.41 -13.27
CA LEU A 62 -13.24 3.28 -12.63
C LEU A 62 -13.37 1.97 -13.40
N GLY A 63 -14.50 1.76 -14.10
CA GLY A 63 -14.81 0.51 -14.79
C GLY A 63 -13.69 0.03 -15.71
N GLU A 64 -13.24 0.88 -16.64
CA GLU A 64 -12.18 0.54 -17.60
C GLU A 64 -10.86 0.22 -16.90
N ALA A 65 -10.49 1.01 -15.89
CA ALA A 65 -9.23 0.83 -15.17
C ALA A 65 -9.20 -0.48 -14.37
N ILE A 66 -10.33 -0.86 -13.77
CA ILE A 66 -10.48 -2.08 -12.97
C ILE A 66 -10.64 -3.31 -13.85
N GLU A 67 -11.32 -3.22 -14.99
CA GLU A 67 -11.41 -4.30 -15.96
C GLU A 67 -10.02 -4.74 -16.44
N GLU A 68 -9.12 -3.79 -16.70
CA GLU A 68 -7.73 -4.09 -17.01
C GLU A 68 -7.03 -4.83 -15.84
N VAL A 69 -7.22 -4.40 -14.59
CA VAL A 69 -6.63 -5.06 -13.40
C VAL A 69 -7.11 -6.52 -13.30
N VAL A 70 -8.41 -6.76 -13.44
CA VAL A 70 -9.01 -8.09 -13.36
C VAL A 70 -8.54 -8.99 -14.50
N SER A 71 -8.52 -8.48 -15.73
CA SER A 71 -8.04 -9.26 -16.91
C SER A 71 -6.57 -9.67 -16.81
N LEU A 72 -5.79 -8.93 -16.03
CA LEU A 72 -4.38 -9.23 -15.72
C LEU A 72 -4.22 -10.14 -14.50
N GLY A 73 -5.30 -10.68 -13.93
CA GLY A 73 -5.23 -11.62 -12.80
C GLY A 73 -4.68 -11.00 -11.51
N ILE A 74 -4.71 -9.67 -11.38
CA ILE A 74 -4.32 -8.99 -10.14
C ILE A 74 -5.48 -9.12 -9.15
N PRO A 75 -5.28 -9.72 -7.97
CA PRO A 75 -6.39 -10.12 -7.09
C PRO A 75 -6.99 -8.97 -6.28
N ALA A 76 -6.27 -7.84 -6.14
CA ALA A 76 -6.68 -6.76 -5.26
C ALA A 76 -6.32 -5.36 -5.75
N VAL A 77 -7.14 -4.40 -5.35
CA VAL A 77 -6.89 -2.96 -5.50
C VAL A 77 -6.87 -2.24 -4.16
N MET A 78 -6.00 -1.23 -4.02
CA MET A 78 -5.96 -0.33 -2.87
C MET A 78 -6.55 1.02 -3.27
N VAL A 79 -7.70 1.38 -2.71
CA VAL A 79 -8.45 2.60 -3.03
C VAL A 79 -7.96 3.77 -2.18
N PHE A 80 -7.50 4.83 -2.84
CA PHE A 80 -7.17 6.12 -2.23
C PHE A 80 -8.16 7.19 -2.68
N GLY A 81 -8.89 7.77 -1.73
CA GLY A 81 -9.83 8.85 -1.99
C GLY A 81 -9.17 10.23 -2.09
N ILE A 82 -9.71 11.07 -2.98
CA ILE A 82 -9.32 12.47 -3.14
C ILE A 82 -10.60 13.31 -3.04
N PRO A 83 -10.92 13.84 -1.86
CA PRO A 83 -12.12 14.64 -1.67
C PRO A 83 -11.96 16.03 -2.32
N LYS A 84 -13.06 16.65 -2.72
CA LYS A 84 -13.07 18.04 -3.21
C LYS A 84 -12.88 19.05 -2.08
N THR A 85 -13.35 18.71 -0.88
CA THR A 85 -13.32 19.57 0.31
C THR A 85 -12.61 18.87 1.45
N LYS A 86 -11.97 19.68 2.31
CA LYS A 86 -11.29 19.24 3.51
C LYS A 86 -11.79 20.08 4.69
N ASP A 87 -11.78 19.51 5.88
CA ASP A 87 -12.12 20.21 7.11
C ASP A 87 -11.20 19.76 8.25
N PHE A 88 -11.32 20.37 9.43
CA PHE A 88 -10.43 20.06 10.56
C PHE A 88 -10.64 18.67 11.17
N ASN A 89 -11.82 18.07 11.00
CA ASN A 89 -12.17 16.77 11.57
C ASN A 89 -12.05 15.62 10.56
N GLY A 90 -11.69 15.93 9.31
CA GLY A 90 -11.71 14.98 8.21
C GLY A 90 -13.08 14.34 8.01
N SER A 91 -14.17 15.11 8.08
CA SER A 91 -15.53 14.56 8.07
C SER A 91 -15.89 13.82 6.79
N GLY A 92 -15.24 14.15 5.66
CA GLY A 92 -15.42 13.42 4.40
C GLY A 92 -14.80 12.02 4.35
N ALA A 93 -14.05 11.61 5.39
CA ALA A 93 -13.37 10.30 5.42
C ALA A 93 -14.33 9.14 5.72
N ASP A 94 -15.38 9.38 6.50
CA ASP A 94 -16.40 8.41 6.89
C ASP A 94 -17.81 8.77 6.44
N ASP A 95 -17.95 9.78 5.58
CA ASP A 95 -19.21 10.10 4.91
C ASP A 95 -19.69 8.87 4.11
N ALA A 96 -20.94 8.46 4.30
CA ALA A 96 -21.54 7.35 3.55
C ALA A 96 -21.51 7.59 2.03
N ASP A 97 -21.58 8.87 1.61
CA ASP A 97 -21.41 9.34 0.24
C ASP A 97 -20.00 9.90 -0.02
N GLY A 98 -19.03 9.56 0.82
CA GLY A 98 -17.62 9.84 0.64
C GLY A 98 -17.04 9.17 -0.61
N ILE A 99 -15.93 9.71 -1.10
CA ILE A 99 -15.38 9.30 -2.41
C ILE A 99 -14.83 7.87 -2.41
N VAL A 100 -14.33 7.39 -1.27
CA VAL A 100 -13.87 5.99 -1.12
C VAL A 100 -15.07 5.07 -1.13
N GLN A 101 -16.10 5.38 -0.36
CA GLN A 101 -17.34 4.62 -0.22
C GLN A 101 -18.05 4.48 -1.56
N GLN A 102 -18.16 5.56 -2.33
CA GLN A 102 -18.68 5.52 -3.70
C GLN A 102 -17.82 4.65 -4.63
N GLY A 103 -16.49 4.76 -4.55
CA GLY A 103 -15.56 3.97 -5.33
C GLY A 103 -15.66 2.47 -5.02
N VAL A 104 -15.69 2.10 -3.74
CA VAL A 104 -15.84 0.71 -3.27
C VAL A 104 -17.14 0.12 -3.80
N ARG A 105 -18.28 0.80 -3.60
CA ARG A 105 -19.59 0.32 -4.08
C ARG A 105 -19.60 0.10 -5.59
N GLU A 106 -19.03 1.02 -6.36
CA GLU A 106 -18.97 0.89 -7.82
C GLU A 106 -18.07 -0.27 -8.27
N ILE A 107 -16.92 -0.47 -7.60
CA ILE A 107 -16.01 -1.59 -7.90
C ILE A 107 -16.69 -2.92 -7.56
N LYS A 108 -17.22 -3.08 -6.34
CA LYS A 108 -17.87 -4.34 -5.91
C LYS A 108 -19.12 -4.66 -6.74
N LYS A 109 -19.85 -3.64 -7.20
CA LYS A 109 -21.01 -3.83 -8.10
C LYS A 109 -20.61 -4.43 -9.46
N LYS A 110 -19.48 -4.02 -10.02
CA LYS A 110 -19.03 -4.45 -11.36
C LYS A 110 -18.11 -5.68 -11.32
N PHE A 111 -17.32 -5.82 -10.26
CA PHE A 111 -16.28 -6.83 -10.10
C PHE A 111 -16.37 -7.42 -8.67
N PRO A 112 -17.43 -8.19 -8.37
CA PRO A 112 -17.70 -8.66 -7.01
C PRO A 112 -16.60 -9.55 -6.42
N ASP A 113 -15.87 -10.28 -7.28
CA ASP A 113 -14.79 -11.19 -6.88
C ASP A 113 -13.44 -10.49 -6.66
N LEU A 114 -13.30 -9.22 -7.10
CA LEU A 114 -12.09 -8.45 -6.85
C LEU A 114 -12.03 -8.03 -5.39
N THR A 115 -10.88 -8.25 -4.75
CA THR A 115 -10.63 -7.78 -3.39
C THR A 115 -10.42 -6.26 -3.40
N VAL A 116 -11.25 -5.54 -2.64
CA VAL A 116 -11.16 -4.09 -2.49
C VAL A 116 -10.61 -3.76 -1.11
N ILE A 117 -9.42 -3.16 -1.11
CA ILE A 117 -8.72 -2.70 0.09
C ILE A 117 -8.84 -1.18 0.17
N THR A 118 -9.15 -0.64 1.34
CA THR A 118 -9.28 0.82 1.55
C THR A 118 -8.25 1.37 2.52
N ASP A 119 -7.67 2.53 2.22
CA ASP A 119 -6.79 3.29 3.12
C ASP A 119 -7.60 3.93 4.25
N VAL A 120 -7.32 3.57 5.51
CA VAL A 120 -7.92 4.21 6.69
C VAL A 120 -6.92 5.23 7.23
N CYS A 121 -7.16 6.51 6.91
CA CYS A 121 -6.29 7.63 7.30
C CYS A 121 -7.03 8.96 7.10
N MET A 122 -6.66 9.97 7.89
CA MET A 122 -7.32 11.29 7.81
C MET A 122 -6.63 12.27 6.84
N CYS A 123 -5.41 11.98 6.38
CA CYS A 123 -4.57 13.01 5.75
C CYS A 123 -5.06 13.55 4.41
N GLN A 124 -5.89 12.79 3.68
CA GLN A 124 -6.54 13.30 2.46
C GLN A 124 -7.70 14.24 2.77
N TYR A 125 -8.24 14.20 3.99
CA TYR A 125 -9.51 14.82 4.38
C TYR A 125 -9.34 15.97 5.36
N THR A 126 -8.21 16.03 6.08
CA THR A 126 -7.90 17.13 7.00
C THR A 126 -7.30 18.34 6.29
N THR A 127 -7.65 19.54 6.72
CA THR A 127 -7.06 20.78 6.19
C THR A 127 -5.57 20.92 6.49
N ASP A 128 -5.11 20.30 7.58
CA ASP A 128 -3.71 20.29 8.01
C ASP A 128 -2.88 19.16 7.37
N GLY A 129 -3.51 18.15 6.75
CA GLY A 129 -2.81 17.04 6.10
C GLY A 129 -2.10 16.05 7.04
N HIS A 130 -2.37 16.07 8.34
CA HIS A 130 -1.92 15.04 9.29
C HIS A 130 -2.79 13.79 9.28
N CYS A 131 -2.27 12.72 9.87
CA CYS A 131 -2.91 11.40 9.85
C CYS A 131 -3.97 11.20 10.94
N GLY A 132 -4.02 12.10 11.92
CA GLY A 132 -4.97 12.12 13.02
C GLY A 132 -5.42 13.55 13.31
N LEU A 133 -6.28 13.71 14.32
CA LEU A 133 -6.77 14.99 14.80
C LEU A 133 -5.63 15.84 15.38
N VAL A 134 -5.71 17.16 15.16
CA VAL A 134 -4.74 18.12 15.68
C VAL A 134 -5.38 18.97 16.78
N VAL A 135 -4.75 19.00 17.96
CA VAL A 135 -5.11 19.88 19.08
C VAL A 135 -3.86 20.62 19.53
N ASP A 136 -3.93 21.95 19.61
CA ASP A 136 -2.81 22.81 20.02
C ASP A 136 -1.50 22.57 19.24
N GLY A 137 -1.62 22.19 17.97
CA GLY A 137 -0.47 21.93 17.08
C GLY A 137 0.14 20.54 17.22
N GLU A 138 -0.46 19.65 18.02
CA GLU A 138 -0.03 18.27 18.20
C GLU A 138 -1.06 17.29 17.64
N VAL A 139 -0.59 16.21 17.03
CA VAL A 139 -1.46 15.10 16.59
C VAL A 139 -1.81 14.27 17.82
N VAL A 140 -3.09 14.26 18.20
CA VAL A 140 -3.55 13.57 19.41
C VAL A 140 -3.93 12.13 19.12
N ASN A 141 -3.34 11.18 19.86
CA ASN A 141 -3.48 9.75 19.61
C ASN A 141 -4.93 9.25 19.84
N ASP A 142 -5.36 9.18 21.09
CA ASP A 142 -6.61 8.52 21.49
C ASP A 142 -7.86 9.14 20.83
N PRO A 143 -8.00 10.49 20.73
CA PRO A 143 -9.13 11.09 20.02
C PRO A 143 -9.17 10.72 18.53
N SER A 144 -8.00 10.48 17.92
CA SER A 144 -7.95 10.05 16.51
C SER A 144 -8.47 8.63 16.32
N LEU A 145 -8.35 7.76 17.33
CA LEU A 145 -8.78 6.36 17.24
C LEU A 145 -10.28 6.23 16.97
N GLU A 146 -11.10 7.09 17.58
CA GLU A 146 -12.56 7.12 17.34
C GLU A 146 -12.86 7.40 15.86
N ARG A 147 -12.18 8.40 15.28
CA ARG A 147 -12.33 8.73 13.86
C ARG A 147 -11.89 7.58 12.97
N LEU A 148 -10.75 6.96 13.26
CA LEU A 148 -10.23 5.84 12.48
C LEU A 148 -11.17 4.62 12.52
N GLY A 149 -11.78 4.35 13.67
CA GLY A 149 -12.84 3.35 13.79
C GLY A 149 -14.03 3.65 12.87
N SER A 150 -14.61 4.86 12.95
CA SER A 150 -15.73 5.26 12.10
C SER A 150 -15.40 5.20 10.61
N ILE A 151 -14.19 5.61 10.22
CA ILE A 151 -13.71 5.52 8.82
C ILE A 151 -13.67 4.05 8.37
N ALA A 152 -13.05 3.17 9.15
CA ALA A 152 -12.96 1.75 8.83
C ALA A 152 -14.35 1.10 8.71
N PHE A 153 -15.26 1.41 9.64
CA PHE A 153 -16.65 0.97 9.60
C PHE A 153 -17.35 1.43 8.31
N SER A 154 -17.25 2.71 7.95
CA SER A 154 -17.88 3.25 6.73
C SER A 154 -17.37 2.58 5.45
N HIS A 155 -16.10 2.18 5.43
CA HIS A 155 -15.51 1.45 4.30
C HIS A 155 -16.03 0.02 4.23
N ALA A 156 -16.12 -0.66 5.38
CA ALA A 156 -16.70 -1.99 5.49
C ALA A 156 -18.19 -1.99 5.08
N GLU A 157 -18.96 -1.00 5.53
CA GLU A 157 -20.37 -0.81 5.15
C GLU A 157 -20.53 -0.60 3.64
N ALA A 158 -19.59 0.11 3.00
CA ALA A 158 -19.56 0.28 1.55
C ALA A 158 -19.21 -1.02 0.78
N GLY A 159 -18.73 -2.06 1.47
CA GLY A 159 -18.39 -3.37 0.90
C GLY A 159 -16.89 -3.62 0.73
N ALA A 160 -16.02 -2.90 1.43
CA ALA A 160 -14.59 -3.20 1.40
C ALA A 160 -14.33 -4.58 2.03
N ASP A 161 -13.52 -5.39 1.36
CA ASP A 161 -13.14 -6.73 1.85
C ASP A 161 -12.04 -6.62 2.93
N MET A 162 -11.29 -5.51 2.90
CA MET A 162 -10.17 -5.27 3.81
C MET A 162 -9.96 -3.77 4.05
N VAL A 163 -9.65 -3.41 5.28
CA VAL A 163 -9.26 -2.05 5.66
C VAL A 163 -7.76 -2.01 5.99
N ALA A 164 -7.11 -0.91 5.64
CA ALA A 164 -5.67 -0.79 5.80
C ALA A 164 -5.29 0.52 6.52
N PRO A 165 -5.25 0.51 7.88
CA PRO A 165 -4.92 1.69 8.67
C PRO A 165 -3.48 2.11 8.42
N SER A 166 -3.32 3.32 7.87
CA SER A 166 -2.02 3.90 7.51
C SER A 166 -1.61 5.08 8.36
N ASP A 167 -2.37 5.39 9.40
CA ASP A 167 -2.24 6.56 10.25
C ASP A 167 -1.04 6.56 11.19
N MET A 168 -0.61 5.38 11.67
CA MET A 168 0.46 5.17 12.67
C MET A 168 0.14 5.66 14.10
N MET A 169 -1.14 5.68 14.50
CA MET A 169 -1.53 5.91 15.89
C MET A 169 -1.35 4.63 16.74
N ASP A 170 -1.06 4.77 18.02
CA ASP A 170 -0.97 3.64 18.94
C ASP A 170 -2.38 3.10 19.25
N GLY A 171 -2.58 1.79 19.22
CA GLY A 171 -3.86 1.14 19.54
C GLY A 171 -4.93 1.19 18.44
N ARG A 172 -4.64 1.76 17.25
CA ARG A 172 -5.64 1.85 16.17
C ARG A 172 -6.12 0.50 15.65
N VAL A 173 -5.25 -0.52 15.62
CA VAL A 173 -5.63 -1.84 15.10
C VAL A 173 -6.68 -2.44 16.01
N LEU A 174 -6.43 -2.42 17.33
CA LEU A 174 -7.39 -2.89 18.32
C LEU A 174 -8.70 -2.11 18.27
N ARG A 175 -8.64 -0.78 18.12
CA ARG A 175 -9.85 0.04 18.02
C ARG A 175 -10.67 -0.32 16.79
N ILE A 176 -10.03 -0.41 15.62
CA ILE A 176 -10.69 -0.75 14.35
C ILE A 176 -11.28 -2.16 14.41
N ARG A 177 -10.52 -3.15 14.91
CA ARG A 177 -11.02 -4.53 15.09
C ARG A 177 -12.28 -4.56 15.94
N ARG A 178 -12.28 -3.87 17.08
CA ARG A 178 -13.46 -3.78 17.96
C ARG A 178 -14.66 -3.11 17.28
N GLU A 179 -14.43 -2.02 16.56
CA GLU A 179 -15.50 -1.31 15.86
C GLU A 179 -16.15 -2.21 14.79
N LEU A 180 -15.34 -2.87 13.97
CA LEU A 180 -15.83 -3.80 12.94
C LEU A 180 -16.58 -4.98 13.56
N ASP A 181 -16.04 -5.58 14.62
CA ASP A 181 -16.66 -6.74 15.26
C ASP A 181 -17.99 -6.38 15.93
N GLN A 182 -18.10 -5.20 16.56
CA GLN A 182 -19.32 -4.69 17.18
C GLN A 182 -20.42 -4.37 16.16
N ALA A 183 -20.02 -4.03 14.94
CA ALA A 183 -20.93 -3.70 13.85
C ALA A 183 -21.26 -4.90 12.94
N ASP A 184 -20.90 -6.12 13.34
CA ASP A 184 -21.10 -7.37 12.59
C ASP A 184 -20.30 -7.49 11.28
N TYR A 185 -19.12 -6.85 11.22
CA TYR A 185 -18.15 -6.94 10.13
C TYR A 185 -16.91 -7.78 10.50
N GLN A 186 -17.10 -8.87 11.25
CA GLN A 186 -15.98 -9.69 11.77
C GLN A 186 -15.08 -10.26 10.65
N ASN A 187 -15.64 -10.49 9.47
CA ASN A 187 -14.94 -11.07 8.31
C ASN A 187 -14.10 -10.05 7.52
N VAL A 188 -14.19 -8.75 7.82
CA VAL A 188 -13.37 -7.74 7.16
C VAL A 188 -11.95 -7.80 7.72
N ALA A 189 -10.98 -8.00 6.83
CA ALA A 189 -9.58 -8.13 7.22
C ALA A 189 -8.93 -6.77 7.50
N ILE A 190 -7.90 -6.74 8.35
CA ILE A 190 -7.09 -5.57 8.65
C ILE A 190 -5.66 -5.79 8.12
N MET A 191 -5.29 -5.03 7.10
CA MET A 191 -3.90 -4.94 6.63
C MET A 191 -3.23 -3.71 7.25
N SER A 192 -2.62 -3.90 8.42
CA SER A 192 -2.03 -2.79 9.16
C SER A 192 -0.73 -2.30 8.53
N TYR A 193 -0.58 -0.98 8.39
CA TYR A 193 0.71 -0.36 8.11
C TYR A 193 1.58 -0.36 9.37
N SER A 194 1.92 -1.55 9.85
CA SER A 194 2.60 -1.76 11.12
C SER A 194 3.95 -1.09 11.19
N VAL A 195 4.68 -1.05 10.08
CA VAL A 195 6.00 -0.45 10.03
C VAL A 195 6.03 0.59 8.94
N LYS A 196 5.57 1.81 9.26
CA LYS A 196 5.58 2.95 8.36
C LYS A 196 6.53 4.04 8.86
N TYR A 197 7.61 4.22 8.12
CA TYR A 197 8.67 5.17 8.44
C TYR A 197 8.34 6.61 8.01
N ALA A 198 8.93 7.59 8.69
CA ALA A 198 8.91 9.00 8.30
C ALA A 198 9.82 9.23 7.07
N SER A 199 9.35 8.83 5.89
CA SER A 199 10.16 8.81 4.66
C SER A 199 9.93 9.99 3.72
N SER A 200 11.00 10.40 3.02
CA SER A 200 10.94 11.34 1.90
C SER A 200 10.40 10.71 0.60
N PHE A 201 10.38 9.37 0.49
CA PHE A 201 9.90 8.66 -0.70
C PHE A 201 8.38 8.76 -0.91
N TYR A 202 7.65 9.43 -0.01
CA TYR A 202 6.20 9.65 -0.15
C TYR A 202 5.85 10.92 -0.94
N ALA A 203 6.85 11.73 -1.33
CA ALA A 203 6.59 13.04 -1.92
C ALA A 203 5.67 13.01 -3.17
N PRO A 204 5.83 12.09 -4.15
CA PRO A 204 4.93 12.06 -5.30
C PRO A 204 3.48 11.69 -4.91
N PHE A 205 3.28 10.77 -3.97
CA PHE A 205 1.95 10.45 -3.43
C PHE A 205 1.30 11.66 -2.77
N ARG A 206 2.04 12.42 -1.95
CA ARG A 206 1.50 13.62 -1.30
C ARG A 206 1.00 14.66 -2.32
N GLY A 207 1.70 14.78 -3.45
CA GLY A 207 1.24 15.58 -4.60
C GLY A 207 0.02 14.97 -5.30
N ALA A 208 -0.06 13.64 -5.39
CA ALA A 208 -1.18 12.93 -5.99
C ALA A 208 -2.49 13.12 -5.21
N VAL A 209 -2.46 13.20 -3.88
CA VAL A 209 -3.66 13.31 -3.04
C VAL A 209 -3.76 14.63 -2.25
N ASN A 210 -2.92 15.62 -2.57
CA ASN A 210 -2.86 16.93 -1.92
C ASN A 210 -2.79 16.86 -0.38
N SER A 211 -2.00 15.94 0.18
CA SER A 211 -1.97 15.63 1.63
C SER A 211 -0.66 15.98 2.33
N ALA A 212 0.15 16.88 1.76
CA ALA A 212 1.32 17.39 2.47
C ALA A 212 0.88 18.10 3.77
N PRO A 213 1.56 17.86 4.90
CA PRO A 213 1.20 18.54 6.14
C PRO A 213 1.40 20.04 6.00
N SER A 214 0.44 20.84 6.48
CA SER A 214 0.48 22.30 6.39
C SER A 214 1.48 22.92 7.37
N PHE A 215 1.85 22.18 8.42
CA PHE A 215 2.88 22.54 9.40
C PHE A 215 3.67 21.30 9.83
N GLY A 216 4.85 21.51 10.43
CA GLY A 216 5.66 20.45 11.02
C GLY A 216 6.01 19.31 10.07
N ASP A 217 6.09 18.10 10.63
CA ASP A 217 6.28 16.85 9.89
C ASP A 217 5.51 15.70 10.57
N ARG A 218 5.73 14.46 10.12
CA ARG A 218 5.02 13.28 10.63
C ARG A 218 5.90 12.43 11.57
N LYS A 219 7.05 12.93 12.02
CA LYS A 219 8.02 12.15 12.83
C LYS A 219 7.58 11.91 14.27
N THR A 220 6.52 12.57 14.73
CA THR A 220 5.94 12.32 16.06
C THR A 220 5.18 11.00 16.14
N TYR A 221 4.87 10.37 15.01
CA TYR A 221 4.13 9.10 14.95
C TYR A 221 4.62 8.13 13.87
N GLN A 222 5.17 8.63 12.74
CA GLN A 222 5.85 7.75 11.78
C GLN A 222 7.26 7.43 12.27
N MET A 223 7.67 6.17 12.07
CA MET A 223 8.91 5.64 12.64
C MET A 223 10.17 6.32 12.11
N ASP A 224 11.20 6.40 12.95
CA ASP A 224 12.51 6.93 12.55
C ASP A 224 13.24 5.93 11.63
N PRO A 225 13.68 6.33 10.40
CA PRO A 225 14.42 5.46 9.48
C PRO A 225 15.68 4.81 10.05
N ARG A 226 16.22 5.31 11.17
CA ARG A 226 17.39 4.76 11.86
C ARG A 226 17.06 3.51 12.69
N ASN A 227 15.78 3.21 12.92
CA ASN A 227 15.34 2.21 13.88
C ASN A 227 14.90 0.90 13.21
N ARG A 228 15.62 -0.19 13.51
CA ARG A 228 15.21 -1.56 13.13
C ARG A 228 14.47 -2.33 14.22
N LEU A 229 14.92 -2.21 15.48
CA LEU A 229 14.37 -3.00 16.60
C LEU A 229 12.96 -2.54 16.98
N GLU A 230 12.66 -1.27 16.75
CA GLU A 230 11.33 -0.70 16.92
C GLU A 230 10.32 -1.34 15.95
N ALA A 231 10.73 -1.58 14.69
CA ALA A 231 9.86 -2.18 13.67
C ALA A 231 9.32 -3.54 14.11
N LYS A 232 10.18 -4.37 14.72
CA LYS A 232 9.78 -5.68 15.25
C LYS A 232 8.78 -5.56 16.40
N ARG A 233 8.97 -4.58 17.29
CA ARG A 233 8.04 -4.35 18.40
C ARG A 233 6.68 -3.87 17.89
N GLN A 234 6.69 -2.91 16.96
CA GLN A 234 5.44 -2.39 16.39
C GLN A 234 4.67 -3.45 15.62
N ALA A 235 5.36 -4.25 14.81
CA ALA A 235 4.75 -5.38 14.11
C ALA A 235 4.12 -6.41 15.06
N ALA A 236 4.79 -6.71 16.19
CA ALA A 236 4.25 -7.61 17.20
C ALA A 236 3.00 -7.04 17.89
N ILE A 237 3.02 -5.75 18.24
CA ILE A 237 1.87 -5.05 18.85
C ILE A 237 0.65 -5.15 17.93
N ASP A 238 0.80 -4.79 16.67
CA ASP A 238 -0.30 -4.84 15.70
C ASP A 238 -0.87 -6.25 15.50
N LEU A 239 0.00 -7.26 15.50
CA LEU A 239 -0.44 -8.65 15.39
C LEU A 239 -1.25 -9.07 16.63
N ASP A 240 -0.77 -8.71 17.83
CA ASP A 240 -1.47 -8.95 19.10
C ASP A 240 -2.81 -8.18 19.18
N GLU A 241 -2.89 -7.02 18.55
CA GLU A 241 -4.10 -6.19 18.45
C GLU A 241 -5.13 -6.70 17.43
N GLY A 242 -4.77 -7.70 16.62
CA GLY A 242 -5.68 -8.36 15.68
C GLY A 242 -5.56 -7.93 14.22
N ALA A 243 -4.38 -7.47 13.78
CA ALA A 243 -4.09 -7.32 12.36
C ALA A 243 -3.95 -8.69 11.67
N ASP A 244 -4.63 -8.86 10.55
CA ASP A 244 -4.59 -10.08 9.75
C ASP A 244 -3.35 -10.12 8.83
N ILE A 245 -2.91 -8.94 8.39
CA ILE A 245 -1.73 -8.75 7.53
C ILE A 245 -0.94 -7.56 8.06
N LEU A 246 0.38 -7.71 8.18
CA LEU A 246 1.29 -6.62 8.56
C LEU A 246 1.88 -5.98 7.30
N MET A 247 2.33 -4.73 7.35
CA MET A 247 2.97 -4.07 6.20
C MET A 247 4.19 -3.24 6.60
N VAL A 248 5.25 -3.35 5.77
CA VAL A 248 6.40 -2.43 5.79
C VAL A 248 6.30 -1.39 4.67
N LYS A 249 6.54 -0.12 5.01
CA LYS A 249 6.50 1.02 4.09
C LYS A 249 7.55 2.07 4.46
N PRO A 250 8.40 2.53 3.52
CA PRO A 250 8.60 2.08 2.13
C PRO A 250 9.18 0.66 2.00
N ALA A 251 9.36 0.15 0.79
CA ALA A 251 9.87 -1.20 0.56
C ALA A 251 11.34 -1.23 0.14
N LEU A 252 11.71 -0.55 -0.95
CA LEU A 252 13.01 -0.77 -1.61
C LEU A 252 14.20 -0.41 -0.71
N ALA A 253 14.08 0.65 0.08
CA ALA A 253 15.12 1.07 1.02
C ALA A 253 15.05 0.36 2.39
N TYR A 254 14.10 -0.57 2.57
CA TYR A 254 13.77 -1.22 3.85
C TYR A 254 13.62 -2.74 3.70
N LEU A 255 14.30 -3.34 2.72
CA LEU A 255 14.30 -4.80 2.50
C LEU A 255 14.84 -5.57 3.70
N ASP A 256 15.77 -4.99 4.44
CA ASP A 256 16.27 -5.52 5.72
C ASP A 256 15.16 -5.58 6.77
N ILE A 257 14.31 -4.55 6.84
CA ILE A 257 13.18 -4.51 7.75
C ILE A 257 12.10 -5.51 7.35
N ILE A 258 11.78 -5.64 6.06
CA ILE A 258 10.87 -6.69 5.55
C ILE A 258 11.36 -8.07 6.01
N ARG A 259 12.66 -8.33 5.89
CA ARG A 259 13.27 -9.59 6.34
C ARG A 259 13.24 -9.77 7.86
N GLU A 260 13.47 -8.70 8.64
CA GLU A 260 13.45 -8.77 10.11
C GLU A 260 12.05 -8.92 10.69
N VAL A 261 11.04 -8.36 10.01
CA VAL A 261 9.63 -8.37 10.42
C VAL A 261 8.91 -9.62 9.92
N LYS A 262 9.38 -10.26 8.84
CA LYS A 262 8.78 -11.50 8.35
C LYS A 262 8.80 -12.56 9.45
N GLY A 263 7.60 -12.89 9.93
CA GLY A 263 7.31 -13.98 10.86
C GLY A 263 6.23 -14.89 10.28
N ASP A 264 5.36 -15.40 11.15
CA ASP A 264 4.33 -16.37 10.78
C ASP A 264 3.11 -15.70 10.09
N ALA A 265 2.88 -14.40 10.34
CA ALA A 265 1.81 -13.65 9.69
C ALA A 265 2.14 -13.33 8.22
N PRO A 266 1.11 -13.15 7.36
CA PRO A 266 1.28 -12.57 6.05
C PRO A 266 1.88 -11.15 6.14
N LEU A 267 2.82 -10.86 5.25
CA LEU A 267 3.53 -9.58 5.21
C LEU A 267 3.35 -8.88 3.86
N ALA A 268 2.76 -7.70 3.86
CA ALA A 268 2.74 -6.81 2.70
C ALA A 268 3.96 -5.88 2.71
N ALA A 269 4.36 -5.42 1.53
CA ALA A 269 5.35 -4.36 1.36
C ALA A 269 4.87 -3.34 0.33
N TYR A 270 5.13 -2.06 0.57
CA TYR A 270 4.69 -1.00 -0.34
C TYR A 270 5.87 -0.44 -1.13
N HIS A 271 5.92 -0.77 -2.43
CA HIS A 271 6.74 -0.07 -3.42
C HIS A 271 6.15 1.33 -3.71
N VAL A 272 6.61 2.32 -2.94
CA VAL A 272 5.93 3.61 -2.82
C VAL A 272 6.13 4.53 -4.01
N SER A 273 5.40 5.64 -4.01
CA SER A 273 5.34 6.58 -5.13
C SER A 273 6.69 7.18 -5.52
N GLY A 274 7.59 7.41 -4.56
CA GLY A 274 8.95 7.91 -4.80
C GLY A 274 9.82 6.87 -5.49
N GLU A 275 9.73 5.60 -5.05
CA GLU A 275 10.44 4.48 -5.66
C GLU A 275 9.96 4.28 -7.10
N TYR A 276 8.63 4.32 -7.31
CA TYR A 276 8.00 4.32 -8.63
C TYR A 276 8.50 5.45 -9.53
N ALA A 277 8.39 6.69 -9.07
CA ALA A 277 8.70 7.87 -9.87
C ALA A 277 10.20 7.94 -10.22
N MET A 278 11.07 7.67 -9.24
CA MET A 278 12.52 7.59 -9.46
C MET A 278 12.84 6.57 -10.55
N PHE A 279 12.24 5.38 -10.48
CA PHE A 279 12.52 4.31 -11.43
C PHE A 279 11.94 4.59 -12.83
N LYS A 280 10.67 5.00 -12.93
CA LYS A 280 10.05 5.42 -14.21
C LYS A 280 10.85 6.52 -14.90
N LEU A 281 11.34 7.51 -14.14
CA LEU A 281 12.14 8.59 -14.69
C LEU A 281 13.52 8.13 -15.14
N ALA A 282 14.19 7.26 -14.38
CA ALA A 282 15.46 6.67 -14.80
C ALA A 282 15.31 5.85 -16.09
N ALA A 283 14.26 5.04 -16.19
CA ALA A 283 13.96 4.24 -17.38
C ALA A 283 13.62 5.11 -18.60
N LYS A 284 12.78 6.14 -18.41
CA LYS A 284 12.45 7.12 -19.46
C LYS A 284 13.68 7.86 -20.01
N ASN A 285 14.72 8.03 -19.20
CA ASN A 285 15.99 8.63 -19.62
C ASN A 285 17.01 7.60 -20.16
N GLY A 286 16.60 6.34 -20.36
CA GLY A 286 17.45 5.29 -20.91
C GLY A 286 18.57 4.82 -19.98
N LEU A 287 18.49 5.11 -18.67
CA LEU A 287 19.50 4.70 -17.70
C LEU A 287 19.35 3.25 -17.25
N ILE A 288 18.15 2.69 -17.39
CA ILE A 288 17.81 1.33 -16.98
C ILE A 288 16.71 0.77 -17.89
N ASP A 289 16.73 -0.54 -18.12
CA ASP A 289 15.60 -1.24 -18.73
C ASP A 289 14.44 -1.31 -17.73
N GLU A 290 13.29 -0.75 -18.10
CA GLU A 290 12.15 -0.62 -17.18
C GLU A 290 11.64 -1.99 -16.72
N THR A 291 11.50 -2.93 -17.65
CA THR A 291 10.87 -4.21 -17.37
C THR A 291 11.81 -5.09 -16.55
N GLU A 292 13.03 -5.29 -17.03
CA GLU A 292 14.01 -6.15 -16.35
C GLU A 292 14.37 -5.60 -14.96
N GLY A 293 14.56 -4.29 -14.83
CA GLY A 293 14.88 -3.68 -13.54
C GLY A 293 13.69 -3.73 -12.57
N MET A 294 12.46 -3.59 -13.04
CA MET A 294 11.28 -3.71 -12.17
C MET A 294 11.04 -5.15 -11.73
N VAL A 295 11.28 -6.14 -12.60
CA VAL A 295 11.29 -7.57 -12.20
C VAL A 295 12.32 -7.80 -11.11
N GLU A 296 13.51 -7.22 -11.21
CA GLU A 296 14.55 -7.33 -10.18
C GLU A 296 14.11 -6.70 -8.85
N ILE A 297 13.50 -5.50 -8.88
CA ILE A 297 12.98 -4.83 -7.68
C ILE A 297 11.88 -5.67 -7.02
N LEU A 298 10.85 -6.12 -7.76
CA LEU A 298 9.78 -6.95 -7.19
C LEU A 298 10.32 -8.26 -6.63
N THR A 299 11.26 -8.88 -7.34
CA THR A 299 11.93 -10.10 -6.86
C THR A 299 12.70 -9.84 -5.58
N SER A 300 13.34 -8.66 -5.43
CA SER A 300 14.06 -8.30 -4.21
C SER A 300 13.13 -8.13 -3.01
N ILE A 301 11.94 -7.54 -3.22
CA ILE A 301 10.90 -7.36 -2.20
C ILE A 301 10.32 -8.72 -1.79
N LYS A 302 9.97 -9.59 -2.75
CA LYS A 302 9.49 -10.95 -2.47
C LYS A 302 10.55 -11.78 -1.75
N ARG A 303 11.81 -11.74 -2.20
CA ARG A 303 12.94 -12.46 -1.57
C ARG A 303 13.21 -11.98 -0.14
N ALA A 304 12.96 -10.71 0.14
CA ALA A 304 13.06 -10.18 1.50
C ALA A 304 12.00 -10.76 2.45
N GLY A 305 10.89 -11.30 1.93
CA GLY A 305 9.88 -12.01 2.71
C GLY A 305 8.46 -11.46 2.55
N ALA A 306 8.23 -10.46 1.69
CA ALA A 306 6.90 -9.96 1.43
C ALA A 306 6.04 -11.02 0.71
N ASP A 307 4.85 -11.27 1.23
CA ASP A 307 3.83 -12.09 0.60
C ASP A 307 3.05 -11.29 -0.45
N LEU A 308 2.72 -10.04 -0.13
CA LEU A 308 1.96 -9.12 -0.98
C LEU A 308 2.76 -7.85 -1.27
N ILE A 309 2.62 -7.29 -2.47
CA ILE A 309 3.35 -6.10 -2.91
C ILE A 309 2.38 -5.07 -3.47
N LEU A 310 2.21 -3.97 -2.74
CA LEU A 310 1.51 -2.80 -3.24
C LEU A 310 2.45 -2.03 -4.16
N THR A 311 2.10 -1.93 -5.44
CA THR A 311 2.96 -1.28 -6.42
C THR A 311 2.16 -0.64 -7.56
N TYR A 312 2.55 0.58 -7.92
CA TYR A 312 1.99 1.29 -9.07
C TYR A 312 2.37 0.64 -10.42
N PHE A 313 3.39 -0.25 -10.42
CA PHE A 313 3.77 -1.07 -11.57
C PHE A 313 2.91 -2.33 -11.75
N ALA A 314 1.88 -2.56 -10.91
CA ALA A 314 1.20 -3.86 -10.88
C ALA A 314 0.66 -4.30 -12.25
N LYS A 315 0.00 -3.39 -12.98
CA LYS A 315 -0.51 -3.69 -14.33
C LYS A 315 0.61 -3.95 -15.34
N ASP A 316 1.66 -3.14 -15.33
CA ASP A 316 2.80 -3.28 -16.25
C ASP A 316 3.52 -4.62 -16.01
N MET A 317 3.69 -5.00 -14.75
CA MET A 317 4.38 -6.24 -14.38
C MET A 317 3.51 -7.46 -14.57
N ALA A 318 2.21 -7.40 -14.26
CA ALA A 318 1.31 -8.51 -14.56
C ALA A 318 1.31 -8.86 -16.05
N LYS A 319 1.30 -7.87 -16.96
CA LYS A 319 1.45 -8.10 -18.42
C LYS A 319 2.70 -8.87 -18.79
N HIS A 320 3.80 -8.64 -18.06
CA HIS A 320 5.09 -9.30 -18.32
C HIS A 320 5.17 -10.69 -17.68
N LEU A 321 4.61 -10.86 -16.48
CA LEU A 321 4.67 -12.10 -15.69
C LEU A 321 3.75 -13.22 -16.21
N HIS A 322 2.80 -12.92 -17.10
CA HIS A 322 1.92 -13.90 -17.78
C HIS A 322 2.60 -14.67 -18.93
N TYR A 323 3.93 -14.57 -19.08
CA TYR A 323 4.76 -15.28 -20.07
C TYR A 323 5.93 -16.03 -19.41
#